data_AF-A0A2D7GGC4-F1
#
_entry.id   AF-A0A2D7GGC4-F1
#
_cell.length_a   1.000
_cell.length_b   1.000
_cell.length_c   1.000
_cell.angle_alpha   90.00
_cell.angle_beta   90.00
_cell.angle_gamma   90.00
#
_symmetry.space_group_name_H-M   'P 1'
#
loop_
_entity.id
_entity.type
_entity.pdbx_description
1 polymer ?
#
loop_
_entity_poly.entity_id
_entity_poly.type
_entity_poly.pdbx_seq_one_letter_code
_entity_poly.pdbx_strand_id
1 'polypeptide(L)'
;MYIKTLILSTILFFNSLSASEKVFSVKELANMYIQPSEKSPIIYPIEIGKEFVFKGEEGEWSNVLDEITGLVGWVRKDQLSLNKPTGTFDRKDYNQSFTIFKQRVLEMSASIKDAISIDTFLDVKHLGGAAAAVIADDEWFKGKRHANQAFQVYDLWKNQNQSPSFLSFRNESNKEQFIILSGPHRPRYLKSN
;
A
#
# COMPACT_ATOMS: atom_id res chain seq x y z
N MET A 1 -4.13 19.22 -68.53
CA MET A 1 -3.15 19.01 -67.44
C MET A 1 -3.90 19.29 -66.13
N TYR A 2 -4.33 18.23 -65.42
CA TYR A 2 -5.18 18.35 -64.23
C TYR A 2 -4.31 18.34 -62.96
N ILE A 3 -4.27 19.44 -62.22
CA ILE A 3 -3.64 19.50 -60.90
C ILE A 3 -4.72 19.15 -59.87
N LYS A 4 -4.64 17.96 -59.28
CA LYS A 4 -5.46 17.56 -58.13
C LYS A 4 -4.80 18.10 -56.86
N THR A 5 -5.44 19.06 -56.22
CA THR A 5 -5.04 19.56 -54.90
C THR A 5 -5.45 18.53 -53.85
N LEU A 6 -4.47 17.89 -53.22
CA LEU A 6 -4.65 16.97 -52.09
C LEU A 6 -4.69 17.79 -50.80
N ILE A 7 -5.86 17.91 -50.17
CA ILE A 7 -5.98 18.49 -48.82
C ILE A 7 -5.72 17.38 -47.82
N LEU A 8 -4.54 17.42 -47.19
CA LEU A 8 -4.18 16.52 -46.09
C LEU A 8 -4.72 17.13 -44.78
N SER A 9 -5.85 16.64 -44.29
CA SER A 9 -6.38 17.03 -42.97
C SER A 9 -5.67 16.22 -41.88
N THR A 10 -4.70 16.84 -41.21
CA THR A 10 -4.07 16.26 -40.02
C THR A 10 -5.02 16.41 -38.84
N ILE A 11 -5.70 15.32 -38.45
CA ILE A 11 -6.47 15.26 -37.21
C ILE A 11 -5.47 15.12 -36.06
N LEU A 12 -5.16 16.24 -35.40
CA LEU A 12 -4.42 16.25 -34.15
C LEU A 12 -5.35 15.76 -33.03
N PHE A 13 -5.23 14.48 -32.68
CA PHE A 13 -5.79 13.97 -31.42
C PHE A 13 -5.00 14.58 -30.27
N PHE A 14 -5.51 15.69 -29.73
CA PHE A 14 -5.10 16.19 -28.42
C PHE A 14 -5.60 15.20 -27.37
N ASN A 15 -4.75 14.24 -26.97
CA ASN A 15 -4.92 13.56 -25.71
C ASN A 15 -4.69 14.59 -24.61
N SER A 16 -5.77 15.19 -24.09
CA SER A 16 -5.71 15.90 -22.82
C SER A 16 -5.26 14.88 -21.78
N LEU A 17 -4.02 15.00 -21.29
CA LEU A 17 -3.61 14.37 -20.03
C LEU A 17 -4.51 14.96 -18.95
N SER A 18 -5.65 14.32 -18.68
CA SER A 18 -6.49 14.68 -17.54
C SER A 18 -5.64 14.47 -16.30
N ALA A 19 -5.38 15.55 -15.56
CA ALA A 19 -4.74 15.45 -14.25
C ALA A 19 -5.54 14.46 -13.41
N SER A 20 -4.87 13.48 -12.79
CA SER A 20 -5.58 12.48 -12.02
C SER A 20 -6.25 13.13 -10.82
N GLU A 21 -7.56 12.95 -10.70
CA GLU A 21 -8.35 13.56 -9.65
C GLU A 21 -7.97 12.99 -8.28
N LYS A 22 -7.81 13.86 -7.28
CA LYS A 22 -7.49 13.47 -5.90
C LYS A 22 -8.76 13.41 -5.06
N VAL A 23 -8.86 12.38 -4.23
CA VAL A 23 -9.95 12.17 -3.28
C VAL A 23 -9.40 11.88 -1.89
N PHE A 24 -10.17 12.24 -0.87
CA PHE A 24 -9.78 12.15 0.53
C PHE A 24 -10.81 11.37 1.32
N SER A 25 -10.36 10.47 2.19
CA SER A 25 -11.24 9.84 3.18
C SER A 25 -11.84 10.89 4.12
N VAL A 26 -13.15 10.83 4.34
CA VAL A 26 -13.87 11.74 5.26
C VAL A 26 -14.43 11.04 6.49
N LYS A 27 -14.15 9.75 6.66
CA LYS A 27 -14.50 8.99 7.88
C LYS A 27 -13.26 8.80 8.73
N GLU A 28 -13.42 8.89 10.05
CA GLU A 28 -12.34 8.63 11.02
C GLU A 28 -11.67 7.28 10.77
N LEU A 29 -12.49 6.26 10.51
CA LEU A 29 -12.06 4.94 10.09
C LEU A 29 -12.96 4.43 8.96
N ALA A 30 -12.33 4.07 7.84
CA ALA A 30 -12.94 3.38 6.72
C ALA A 30 -12.04 2.21 6.28
N ASN A 31 -12.42 1.49 5.23
CA ASN A 31 -11.66 0.35 4.72
C ASN A 31 -11.43 0.48 3.21
N MET A 32 -10.27 0.03 2.75
CA MET A 32 -9.98 -0.20 1.35
C MET A 32 -10.08 -1.69 1.04
N TYR A 33 -10.85 -2.05 0.02
CA TYR A 33 -11.21 -3.43 -0.31
C TYR A 33 -10.56 -3.88 -1.62
N ILE A 34 -10.39 -5.21 -1.78
CA ILE A 34 -9.88 -5.80 -3.03
C ILE A 34 -10.90 -5.68 -4.18
N GLN A 35 -12.19 -5.76 -3.87
CA GLN A 35 -13.31 -5.70 -4.83
C GLN A 35 -14.40 -4.74 -4.31
N PRO A 36 -15.29 -4.22 -5.17
CA PRO A 36 -16.36 -3.31 -4.80
C PRO A 36 -17.50 -4.05 -4.05
N SER A 37 -17.18 -4.59 -2.87
CA SER A 37 -18.12 -5.32 -2.01
C SER A 37 -17.66 -5.29 -0.55
N GLU A 38 -18.59 -5.09 0.38
CA GLU A 38 -18.32 -5.15 1.82
C GLU A 38 -17.94 -6.56 2.30
N LYS A 39 -18.28 -7.59 1.51
CA LYS A 39 -17.88 -8.98 1.75
C LYS A 39 -16.47 -9.27 1.22
N SER A 40 -15.87 -8.34 0.48
CA SER A 40 -14.53 -8.49 -0.06
C SER A 40 -13.50 -8.41 1.07
N PRO A 41 -12.35 -9.09 0.95
CA PRO A 41 -11.25 -8.90 1.89
C PRO A 41 -10.80 -7.43 1.90
N ILE A 42 -10.56 -6.93 3.10
CA ILE A 42 -9.97 -5.61 3.34
C ILE A 42 -8.47 -5.70 3.08
N ILE A 43 -7.93 -4.75 2.32
CA ILE A 43 -6.51 -4.56 2.12
C ILE A 43 -5.90 -4.00 3.42
N TYR A 44 -6.32 -2.80 3.84
CA TYR A 44 -6.04 -2.22 5.15
C TYR A 44 -7.07 -1.13 5.50
N PRO A 45 -7.23 -0.79 6.80
CA PRO A 45 -8.06 0.33 7.23
C PRO A 45 -7.45 1.67 6.79
N ILE A 46 -8.31 2.62 6.45
CA ILE A 46 -7.95 3.96 5.98
C ILE A 46 -8.47 5.00 6.97
N GLU A 47 -7.62 5.97 7.29
CA GLU A 47 -7.96 7.03 8.25
C GLU A 47 -8.50 8.27 7.54
N ILE A 48 -9.18 9.13 8.30
CA ILE A 48 -9.64 10.43 7.81
C ILE A 48 -8.50 11.28 7.25
N GLY A 49 -8.75 11.87 6.09
CA GLY A 49 -7.79 12.69 5.36
C GLY A 49 -6.76 11.90 4.56
N LYS A 50 -6.82 10.56 4.56
CA LYS A 50 -6.02 9.73 3.66
C LYS A 50 -6.33 10.12 2.21
N GLU A 51 -5.29 10.47 1.48
CA GLU A 51 -5.34 10.91 0.08
C GLU A 51 -5.18 9.71 -0.85
N PHE A 52 -5.95 9.73 -1.94
CA PHE A 52 -5.83 8.78 -3.04
C PHE A 52 -5.94 9.48 -4.39
N VAL A 53 -5.42 8.80 -5.41
CA VAL A 53 -5.71 9.10 -6.80
C VAL A 53 -6.93 8.30 -7.24
N PHE A 54 -7.97 8.99 -7.69
CA PHE A 54 -9.17 8.37 -8.24
C PHE A 54 -8.89 7.74 -9.61
N LYS A 55 -9.44 6.53 -9.83
CA LYS A 55 -9.25 5.73 -11.05
C LYS A 55 -10.53 5.42 -11.80
N GLY A 56 -11.68 5.47 -11.13
CA GLY A 56 -12.98 5.19 -11.72
C GLY A 56 -14.01 4.74 -10.68
N GLU A 57 -15.17 4.28 -11.16
CA GLU A 57 -16.29 3.92 -10.29
C GLU A 57 -17.01 2.67 -10.76
N GLU A 58 -17.62 1.98 -9.80
CA GLU A 58 -18.54 0.87 -10.05
C GLU A 58 -19.67 0.93 -9.01
N GLY A 59 -20.87 1.34 -9.44
CA GLY A 59 -22.02 1.52 -8.53
C GLY A 59 -21.71 2.51 -7.40
N GLU A 60 -21.77 2.04 -6.16
CA GLU A 60 -21.51 2.83 -4.94
C GLU A 60 -20.03 2.84 -4.50
N TRP A 61 -19.12 2.40 -5.37
CA TRP A 61 -17.71 2.24 -5.07
C TRP A 61 -16.83 3.09 -5.98
N SER A 62 -15.77 3.66 -5.39
CA SER A 62 -14.69 4.33 -6.09
C SER A 62 -13.48 3.42 -6.14
N ASN A 63 -12.90 3.24 -7.32
CA ASN A 63 -11.59 2.64 -7.49
C ASN A 63 -10.53 3.71 -7.27
N VAL A 64 -9.59 3.44 -6.37
CA VAL A 64 -8.60 4.41 -5.90
C VAL A 64 -7.21 3.79 -5.86
N LEU A 65 -6.18 4.61 -6.07
CA LEU A 65 -4.77 4.28 -5.94
C LEU A 65 -4.18 5.03 -4.73
N ASP A 66 -3.59 4.30 -3.79
CA ASP A 66 -2.71 4.89 -2.78
C ASP A 66 -1.29 4.96 -3.32
N GLU A 67 -0.82 6.16 -3.66
CA GLU A 67 0.52 6.36 -4.24
C GLU A 67 1.66 6.01 -3.26
N ILE A 68 1.40 5.98 -1.94
CA ILE A 68 2.42 5.62 -0.94
C ILE A 68 2.69 4.11 -0.95
N THR A 69 1.63 3.31 -1.06
CA THR A 69 1.73 1.84 -1.06
C THR A 69 1.75 1.24 -2.46
N GLY A 70 1.37 2.01 -3.48
CA GLY A 70 1.20 1.55 -4.86
C GLY A 70 -0.04 0.69 -5.08
N LEU A 71 -0.90 0.52 -4.07
CA LEU A 71 -2.05 -0.38 -4.15
C LEU A 71 -3.27 0.29 -4.76
N VAL A 72 -3.95 -0.46 -5.63
CA VAL A 72 -5.27 -0.12 -6.16
C VAL A 72 -6.32 -0.93 -5.42
N GLY A 73 -7.42 -0.28 -5.05
CA GLY A 73 -8.54 -0.93 -4.36
C GLY A 73 -9.81 -0.11 -4.42
N TRP A 74 -10.79 -0.52 -3.62
CA TRP A 74 -12.14 0.02 -3.65
C TRP A 74 -12.54 0.60 -2.30
N VAL A 75 -13.15 1.79 -2.32
CA VAL A 75 -13.68 2.49 -1.15
C VAL A 75 -15.11 2.92 -1.47
N ARG A 76 -15.99 2.98 -0.47
CA ARG A 76 -17.36 3.47 -0.67
C ARG A 76 -17.33 4.96 -1.03
N LYS A 77 -18.15 5.38 -2.01
CA LYS A 77 -18.19 6.77 -2.49
C LYS A 77 -18.53 7.78 -1.39
N ASP A 78 -19.49 7.44 -0.52
CA ASP A 78 -19.95 8.27 0.59
C ASP A 78 -18.90 8.45 1.71
N GLN A 79 -17.76 7.76 1.61
CA GLN A 79 -16.61 7.88 2.51
C GLN A 79 -15.49 8.74 1.92
N LEU A 80 -15.66 9.26 0.71
CA LEU A 80 -14.68 10.07 0.00
C LEU A 80 -15.21 11.47 -0.30
N SER A 81 -14.29 12.43 -0.41
CA SER A 81 -14.57 13.80 -0.84
C SER A 81 -13.41 14.34 -1.67
N LEU A 82 -13.70 15.27 -2.58
CA LEU A 82 -12.69 16.04 -3.31
C LEU A 82 -11.96 17.03 -2.40
N ASN A 83 -12.60 17.42 -1.30
CA ASN A 83 -12.04 18.34 -0.33
C ASN A 83 -11.42 17.58 0.83
N LYS A 84 -10.16 17.91 1.15
CA LYS A 84 -9.48 17.36 2.32
C LYS A 84 -10.23 17.82 3.60
N PRO A 85 -10.60 16.90 4.51
CA PRO A 85 -11.25 17.27 5.75
C PRO A 85 -10.33 18.11 6.63
N THR A 86 -10.90 19.15 7.25
CA THR A 86 -10.20 20.08 8.16
C THR A 86 -10.70 19.89 9.58
N GLY A 87 -9.81 19.94 10.57
CA GLY A 87 -10.17 19.82 11.98
C GLY A 87 -9.23 18.89 12.75
N THR A 88 -9.52 18.71 14.03
CA THR A 88 -8.88 17.72 14.89
C THR A 88 -9.72 16.46 14.86
N PHE A 89 -9.07 15.30 14.68
CA PHE A 89 -9.74 14.01 14.60
C PHE A 89 -9.07 13.04 15.56
N ASP A 90 -9.88 12.20 16.20
CA ASP A 90 -9.36 11.12 17.03
C ASP A 90 -8.87 10.00 16.13
N ARG A 91 -7.54 9.91 15.99
CA ARG A 91 -6.88 8.86 15.20
C ARG A 91 -6.27 7.83 16.13
N LYS A 92 -6.22 6.59 15.66
CA LYS A 92 -5.45 5.56 16.35
C LYS A 92 -3.97 5.97 16.33
N ASP A 93 -3.29 5.83 17.45
CA ASP A 93 -1.84 6.10 17.52
C ASP A 93 -1.05 4.95 16.88
N TYR A 94 -0.94 4.99 15.56
CA TYR A 94 -0.10 4.06 14.81
C TYR A 94 1.39 4.29 15.05
N ASN A 95 1.82 5.44 15.59
CA ASN A 95 3.24 5.72 15.84
C ASN A 95 3.77 4.87 17.00
N GLN A 96 2.98 4.72 18.06
CA GLN A 96 3.34 3.84 19.17
C GLN A 96 3.40 2.38 18.72
N SER A 97 2.36 1.90 18.01
CA SER A 97 2.34 0.55 17.42
C SER A 97 3.53 0.31 16.49
N PHE A 98 3.89 1.31 15.67
CA PHE A 98 5.03 1.25 14.77
C PHE A 98 6.36 1.19 15.52
N THR A 99 6.53 1.96 16.60
CA THR A 99 7.75 1.96 17.42
C THR A 99 8.01 0.58 18.01
N ILE A 100 6.97 -0.04 18.59
CA ILE A 100 7.06 -1.40 19.13
C ILE A 100 7.36 -2.42 18.03
N PHE A 101 6.70 -2.29 16.88
CA PHE A 101 6.94 -3.16 15.73
C PHE A 101 8.40 -3.08 15.25
N LYS A 102 8.91 -1.86 15.02
CA LYS A 102 10.29 -1.62 14.59
C LYS A 102 11.29 -2.27 15.55
N GLN A 103 11.12 -2.06 16.85
CA GLN A 103 11.99 -2.66 17.86
C GLN A 103 12.02 -4.18 17.75
N ARG A 104 10.84 -4.84 17.72
CA ARG A 104 10.74 -6.30 17.65
C ARG A 104 11.34 -6.89 16.37
N VAL A 105 11.21 -6.19 15.24
CA VAL A 105 11.81 -6.63 13.97
C VAL A 105 13.33 -6.59 14.04
N LEU A 106 13.90 -5.52 14.60
CA LEU A 106 15.34 -5.38 14.73
C LEU A 106 15.92 -6.35 15.77
N GLU A 107 15.22 -6.61 16.88
CA GLU A 107 15.58 -7.66 17.84
C GLU A 107 15.60 -9.05 17.18
N MET A 108 14.58 -9.38 16.39
CA MET A 108 14.54 -10.63 15.62
C MET A 108 15.66 -10.69 14.59
N SER A 109 15.98 -9.58 13.92
CA SER A 109 17.09 -9.50 12.96
C SER A 109 18.42 -9.81 13.65
N ALA A 110 18.69 -9.19 14.81
CA ALA A 110 19.88 -9.44 15.59
C ALA A 110 19.98 -10.92 16.03
N SER A 111 18.88 -11.51 16.53
CA SER A 111 18.87 -12.91 16.92
C SER A 111 19.17 -13.87 15.75
N ILE A 112 18.67 -13.58 14.55
CA ILE A 112 18.97 -14.37 13.35
C ILE A 112 20.45 -14.22 12.99
N LYS A 113 20.98 -12.99 13.02
CA LYS A 113 22.40 -12.72 12.75
C LYS A 113 23.30 -13.48 13.71
N ASP A 114 23.02 -13.48 15.00
CA ASP A 114 23.80 -14.21 16.00
C ASP A 114 23.76 -15.73 15.77
N ALA A 115 22.61 -16.25 15.33
CA ALA A 115 22.43 -17.68 15.12
C ALA A 115 23.09 -18.22 13.85
N ILE A 116 23.05 -17.47 12.74
CA ILE A 116 23.47 -17.97 11.43
C ILE A 116 24.35 -16.99 10.62
N SER A 117 24.79 -15.88 11.22
CA SER A 117 25.67 -14.87 10.62
C SER A 117 25.14 -14.25 9.32
N ILE A 118 23.81 -14.10 9.21
CA ILE A 118 23.15 -13.46 8.07
C ILE A 118 22.45 -12.19 8.55
N ASP A 119 22.76 -11.06 7.93
CA ASP A 119 21.99 -9.83 8.07
C ASP A 119 20.61 -10.00 7.39
N THR A 120 19.54 -9.59 8.07
CA THR A 120 18.17 -9.76 7.56
C THR A 120 17.47 -8.41 7.42
N PHE A 121 16.80 -7.95 8.46
CA PHE A 121 16.07 -6.68 8.44
C PHE A 121 16.99 -5.56 8.93
N LEU A 122 17.23 -4.60 8.04
CA LEU A 122 18.14 -3.49 8.24
C LEU A 122 17.41 -2.27 8.83
N ASP A 123 16.17 -2.04 8.40
CA ASP A 123 15.34 -0.94 8.90
C ASP A 123 13.84 -1.23 8.69
N VAL A 124 13.01 -0.43 9.34
CA VAL A 124 11.57 -0.41 9.13
C VAL A 124 11.11 1.04 8.99
N LYS A 125 10.23 1.30 8.01
CA LYS A 125 9.64 2.61 7.70
C LYS A 125 8.12 2.57 7.86
N HIS A 126 7.55 3.59 8.50
CA HIS A 126 6.09 3.75 8.59
C HIS A 126 5.59 4.40 7.30
N LEU A 127 4.53 3.86 6.72
CA LEU A 127 3.90 4.38 5.50
C LEU A 127 2.57 5.09 5.79
N GLY A 128 2.23 5.27 7.07
CA GLY A 128 0.95 5.82 7.54
C GLY A 128 -0.08 4.73 7.83
N GLY A 129 -0.92 4.96 8.85
CA GLY A 129 -1.93 4.00 9.28
C GLY A 129 -1.37 2.61 9.54
N ALA A 130 -2.08 1.58 9.07
CA ALA A 130 -1.70 0.17 9.15
C ALA A 130 -0.74 -0.30 8.02
N ALA A 131 -0.02 0.62 7.37
CA ALA A 131 0.95 0.33 6.32
C ALA A 131 2.39 0.59 6.79
N ALA A 132 3.29 -0.34 6.49
CA ALA A 132 4.72 -0.20 6.77
C ALA A 132 5.58 -0.83 5.66
N ALA A 133 6.88 -0.52 5.67
CA ALA A 133 7.88 -1.16 4.84
C ALA A 133 9.05 -1.67 5.69
N VAL A 134 9.58 -2.84 5.34
CA VAL A 134 10.80 -3.42 5.89
C VAL A 134 11.89 -3.30 4.84
N ILE A 135 13.02 -2.72 5.23
CA ILE A 135 14.23 -2.70 4.42
C ILE A 135 15.06 -3.91 4.85
N ALA A 136 15.35 -4.80 3.92
CA ALA A 136 16.10 -6.02 4.18
C ALA A 136 17.34 -6.11 3.28
N ASP A 137 18.32 -6.85 3.77
CA ASP A 137 19.58 -7.18 3.09
C ASP A 137 19.31 -7.94 1.78
N ASP A 138 20.08 -7.63 0.72
CA ASP A 138 19.90 -8.26 -0.59
C ASP A 138 20.17 -9.78 -0.58
N GLU A 139 21.08 -10.27 0.27
CA GLU A 139 21.35 -11.72 0.42
C GLU A 139 20.21 -12.44 1.14
N TRP A 140 19.52 -11.77 2.06
CA TRP A 140 18.36 -12.34 2.75
C TRP A 140 17.28 -12.80 1.77
N PHE A 141 16.98 -12.01 0.73
CA PHE A 141 15.99 -12.35 -0.31
C PHE A 141 16.35 -13.62 -1.09
N LYS A 142 17.64 -13.94 -1.21
CA LYS A 142 18.13 -15.16 -1.89
C LYS A 142 17.98 -16.41 -1.01
N GLY A 143 17.79 -16.23 0.29
CA GLY A 143 17.64 -17.31 1.26
C GLY A 143 16.32 -18.09 1.09
N LYS A 144 16.37 -19.41 1.26
CA LYS A 144 15.18 -20.28 1.14
C LYS A 144 14.09 -20.01 2.20
N ARG A 145 14.44 -19.34 3.30
CA ARG A 145 13.55 -19.10 4.46
C ARG A 145 12.94 -17.70 4.49
N HIS A 146 13.29 -16.81 3.56
CA HIS A 146 12.89 -15.41 3.60
C HIS A 146 11.37 -15.26 3.68
N ALA A 147 10.60 -16.04 2.94
CA ALA A 147 9.14 -15.98 2.96
C ALA A 147 8.55 -16.30 4.34
N ASN A 148 9.06 -17.33 5.02
CA ASN A 148 8.58 -17.71 6.36
C ASN A 148 8.92 -16.64 7.40
N GLN A 149 10.11 -16.05 7.31
CA GLN A 149 10.51 -14.94 8.18
C GLN A 149 9.67 -13.69 7.90
N ALA A 150 9.39 -13.41 6.61
CA ALA A 150 8.53 -12.30 6.21
C ALA A 150 7.11 -12.43 6.78
N PHE A 151 6.53 -13.65 6.79
CA PHE A 151 5.24 -13.88 7.45
C PHE A 151 5.30 -13.66 8.97
N GLN A 152 6.39 -14.03 9.64
CA GLN A 152 6.56 -13.73 11.07
C GLN A 152 6.60 -12.22 11.33
N VAL A 153 7.36 -11.47 10.53
CA VAL A 153 7.39 -10.00 10.60
C VAL A 153 5.99 -9.43 10.35
N TYR A 154 5.28 -9.94 9.35
CA TYR A 154 3.93 -9.52 9.04
C TYR A 154 2.98 -9.76 10.22
N ASP A 155 3.07 -10.91 10.87
CA ASP A 155 2.24 -11.22 12.04
C ASP A 155 2.56 -10.30 13.23
N LEU A 156 3.83 -9.94 13.45
CA LEU A 156 4.19 -8.91 14.43
C LEU A 156 3.47 -7.59 14.14
N TRP A 157 3.50 -7.14 12.88
CA TRP A 157 2.86 -5.88 12.48
C TRP A 157 1.33 -5.94 12.63
N LYS A 158 0.72 -6.98 12.08
CA LYS A 158 -0.72 -7.21 12.17
C LYS A 158 -1.20 -7.26 13.63
N ASN A 159 -0.46 -7.93 14.51
CA ASN A 159 -0.82 -8.07 15.92
C ASN A 159 -0.70 -6.74 16.70
N GLN A 160 0.26 -5.87 16.37
CA GLN A 160 0.33 -4.52 16.97
C GLN A 160 -0.88 -3.66 16.59
N ASN A 161 -1.46 -3.89 15.41
CA ASN A 161 -2.58 -3.10 14.90
C ASN A 161 -3.95 -3.74 15.15
N GLN A 162 -3.99 -5.05 15.45
CA GLN A 162 -5.22 -5.84 15.55
C GLN A 162 -6.16 -5.64 14.34
N SER A 163 -5.59 -5.41 13.16
CA SER A 163 -6.33 -5.07 11.95
C SER A 163 -5.69 -5.69 10.73
N PRO A 164 -6.43 -5.82 9.61
CA PRO A 164 -5.81 -5.96 8.30
C PRO A 164 -4.67 -4.94 8.14
N SER A 165 -3.58 -5.38 7.54
CA SER A 165 -2.35 -4.59 7.46
C SER A 165 -1.66 -4.82 6.13
N PHE A 166 -0.83 -3.85 5.75
CA PHE A 166 0.04 -3.90 4.59
C PHE A 166 1.50 -3.85 5.04
N LEU A 167 2.32 -4.74 4.48
CA LEU A 167 3.76 -4.74 4.72
C LEU A 167 4.52 -4.92 3.40
N SER A 168 5.28 -3.91 3.02
CA SER A 168 6.19 -3.93 1.86
C SER A 168 7.56 -4.45 2.28
N PHE A 169 8.15 -5.39 1.55
CA PHE A 169 9.53 -5.80 1.73
C PHE A 169 10.38 -5.24 0.60
N ARG A 170 11.35 -4.42 0.97
CA ARG A 170 12.21 -3.67 0.06
C ARG A 170 13.66 -4.04 0.30
N ASN A 171 14.46 -3.97 -0.75
CA ASN A 171 15.89 -4.18 -0.62
C ASN A 171 16.64 -2.93 -0.14
N GLU A 172 17.96 -3.01 -0.07
CA GLU A 172 18.85 -1.91 0.36
C GLU A 172 18.70 -0.65 -0.49
N SER A 173 18.41 -0.81 -1.78
CA SER A 173 18.09 0.30 -2.68
C SER A 173 16.66 0.85 -2.50
N ASN A 174 15.96 0.42 -1.45
CA ASN A 174 14.56 0.75 -1.14
C ASN A 174 13.59 0.37 -2.27
N LYS A 175 13.96 -0.58 -3.12
CA LYS A 175 13.09 -1.13 -4.19
C LYS A 175 12.26 -2.27 -3.62
N GLU A 176 10.95 -2.17 -3.77
CA GLU A 176 10.02 -3.23 -3.38
C GLU A 176 10.31 -4.52 -4.15
N GLN A 177 10.44 -5.61 -3.41
CA GLN A 177 10.65 -6.96 -3.94
C GLN A 177 9.34 -7.76 -3.90
N PHE A 178 8.59 -7.60 -2.81
CA PHE A 178 7.27 -8.20 -2.64
C PHE A 178 6.52 -7.49 -1.51
N ILE A 179 5.23 -7.77 -1.42
CA ILE A 179 4.36 -7.31 -0.34
C ILE A 179 3.67 -8.49 0.34
N ILE A 180 3.31 -8.28 1.60
CA ILE A 180 2.38 -9.14 2.34
C ILE A 180 1.19 -8.30 2.79
N LEU A 181 -0.01 -8.79 2.51
CA LEU A 181 -1.26 -8.17 2.93
C LEU A 181 -2.25 -9.19 3.49
N SER A 182 -3.21 -8.71 4.27
CA SER A 182 -4.25 -9.58 4.84
C SER A 182 -5.08 -10.27 3.76
N GLY A 183 -5.37 -11.56 3.95
CA GLY A 183 -6.28 -12.32 3.11
C GLY A 183 -7.42 -12.93 3.93
N PRO A 184 -8.46 -13.47 3.26
CA PRO A 184 -9.67 -13.98 3.92
C PRO A 184 -9.42 -15.15 4.87
N HIS A 185 -8.40 -15.97 4.61
CA HIS A 185 -8.03 -17.12 5.44
C HIS A 185 -6.59 -17.06 5.93
N ARG A 186 -5.68 -16.53 5.10
CA ARG A 186 -4.26 -16.38 5.42
C ARG A 186 -3.69 -15.14 4.72
N PRO A 187 -2.59 -14.56 5.22
CA PRO A 187 -1.91 -13.47 4.54
C PRO A 187 -1.45 -13.88 3.14
N ARG A 188 -1.43 -12.92 2.21
CA ARG A 188 -1.06 -13.12 0.81
C ARG A 188 0.33 -12.55 0.57
N TYR A 189 1.21 -13.35 -0.01
CA TYR A 189 2.52 -12.93 -0.50
C TYR A 189 2.42 -12.63 -2.00
N LEU A 190 2.76 -11.41 -2.41
CA LEU A 190 2.66 -10.96 -3.79
C LEU A 190 4.00 -10.37 -4.23
N LYS A 191 4.62 -10.95 -5.26
CA LYS A 191 5.88 -10.44 -5.80
C LYS A 191 5.65 -9.12 -6.53
N SER A 192 6.60 -8.21 -6.39
CA SER A 192 6.66 -7.04 -7.27
C SER A 192 7.03 -7.52 -8.68
N ASN A 193 6.40 -6.94 -9.70
CA ASN A 193 6.64 -7.28 -11.10
C ASN A 193 7.89 -6.57 -11.64
#